data_AF-A0A254NB62-F1
#
_entry.id   AF-A0A254NB62-F1
#
_cell.length_a   1.000
_cell.length_b   1.000
_cell.length_c   1.000
_cell.angle_alpha   90.00
_cell.angle_beta   90.00
_cell.angle_gamma   90.00
#
_symmetry.space_group_name_H-M   'P 1'
#
loop_
_entity.id
_entity.type
_entity.pdbx_description
1 polymer ?
#
loop_
_entity_poly.entity_id
_entity_poly.type
_entity_poly.pdbx_seq_one_letter_code
_entity_poly.pdbx_strand_id
1 'polypeptide(L)' 'MSIPIEVLEAELLSLPQADRSRLVDKLLVSLGHDPAWEETWGVEADRREARLAQDPQQWVDGQQALAQARARLK' A
#
# COMPACT_ATOMS: atom_id res chain seq x y z
N MET A 1 17.65 8.78 18.84
CA MET A 1 16.84 9.68 19.67
C MET A 1 15.47 9.79 19.01
N SER A 2 14.38 9.62 19.77
CA SER A 2 13.01 9.82 19.26
C SER A 2 12.57 11.23 19.66
N ILE A 3 12.14 12.02 18.68
CA ILE A 3 11.49 13.32 18.91
C ILE A 3 9.99 13.04 19.07
N PRO A 4 9.32 13.58 20.10
CA PRO A 4 7.86 13.47 20.21
C PRO A 4 7.17 14.03 18.96
N ILE A 5 6.13 13.36 18.47
CA ILE A 5 5.49 13.71 17.20
C ILE A 5 4.86 15.11 17.25
N GLU A 6 4.35 15.49 18.42
CA GLU A 6 3.72 16.78 18.67
C GLU A 6 4.74 17.93 18.58
N VAL A 7 5.98 17.68 19.03
CA VAL A 7 7.08 18.64 18.92
C VAL A 7 7.48 18.79 17.44
N LEU A 8 7.59 17.68 16.71
CA LEU A 8 7.90 17.71 15.28
C LEU A 8 6.82 18.44 14.47
N GLU A 9 5.55 18.23 14.80
CA GLU A 9 4.41 18.90 14.17
C GLU A 9 4.46 20.42 14.40
N ALA A 10 4.69 20.87 15.63
CA ALA A 10 4.79 22.29 15.95
C ALA A 10 5.93 22.98 15.17
N GLU A 11 7.10 22.35 15.10
CA GLU A 11 8.24 22.84 14.32
C GLU A 11 7.91 22.90 12.82
N LEU A 12 7.29 21.85 12.25
CA LEU A 12 6.87 21.84 10.85
C LEU A 12 5.86 22.95 10.54
N LEU A 13 4.87 23.16 11.42
CA LEU A 13 3.86 24.19 11.24
C LEU A 13 4.42 25.62 11.34
N SER A 14 5.55 25.81 12.05
CA SER A 14 6.26 27.09 12.12
C SER A 14 6.96 27.50 10.83
N LEU A 15 7.23 26.54 9.92
CA LEU A 15 7.93 26.80 8.66
C LEU A 15 7.09 27.61 7.67
N PRO A 16 7.74 28.33 6.72
CA PRO A 16 7.06 28.90 5.55
C PRO A 16 6.26 27.84 4.78
N GLN A 17 5.15 28.25 4.18
CA GLN A 17 4.26 27.34 3.44
C GLN A 17 5.01 26.54 2.36
N ALA A 18 5.93 27.16 1.62
CA ALA A 18 6.69 26.50 0.56
C ALA A 18 7.54 25.33 1.11
N ASP A 19 8.17 25.51 2.27
CA ASP A 19 8.98 24.47 2.90
C ASP A 19 8.11 23.34 3.45
N ARG A 20 6.94 23.66 4.03
CA ARG A 20 5.95 22.65 4.44
C ARG A 20 5.47 21.81 3.27
N SER A 21 5.10 22.42 2.14
CA SER A 21 4.68 21.69 0.94
C SER A 21 5.76 20.72 0.45
N ARG A 22 7.02 21.18 0.39
CA ARG A 22 8.15 20.34 -0.01
C ARG A 22 8.36 19.13 0.91
N LEU A 23 8.10 19.30 2.21
CA LEU A 23 8.21 18.21 3.19
C LEU A 23 7.05 17.22 3.06
N VAL A 24 5.82 17.71 2.83
CA VAL A 24 4.67 16.85 2.53
C VAL A 24 4.92 15.98 1.31
N ASP A 25 5.44 16.53 0.20
CA ASP A 25 5.75 15.74 -0.99
C ASP A 25 6.73 14.60 -0.70
N LYS A 26 7.78 14.88 0.07
CA LYS A 26 8.75 13.85 0.47
C LYS A 26 8.14 12.77 1.36
N LEU A 27 7.28 13.17 2.30
CA LEU A 27 6.58 12.23 3.18
C LEU A 27 5.64 11.34 2.38
N LEU A 28 4.87 11.91 1.44
CA LEU A 28 4.01 11.14 0.55
C LEU A 28 4.80 10.15 -0.30
N VAL A 29 5.96 10.54 -0.83
CA VAL A 29 6.85 9.61 -1.54
C VAL A 29 7.36 8.50 -0.62
N SER A 30 7.73 8.82 0.63
CA SER A 30 8.21 7.81 1.59
C SER A 30 7.11 6.84 2.06
N LEU A 31 5.86 7.29 2.00
CA LEU A 31 4.67 6.47 2.26
C LEU A 31 4.16 5.76 1.00
N GLY A 32 4.76 6.05 -0.17
CA GLY A 32 4.48 5.37 -1.42
C GLY A 32 4.81 3.88 -1.32
N HIS A 33 4.13 3.07 -2.13
CA HIS A 33 4.28 1.63 -2.13
C HIS A 33 5.73 1.23 -2.46
N ASP A 34 6.21 0.19 -1.79
CA ASP A 34 7.49 -0.44 -2.10
C ASP A 34 7.47 -0.91 -3.57
N PRO A 35 8.30 -0.35 -4.47
CA PRO A 35 8.29 -0.70 -5.88
C PRO A 35 8.56 -2.19 -6.11
N ALA A 36 9.37 -2.81 -5.24
CA ALA A 36 9.63 -4.24 -5.32
C ALA A 36 8.39 -5.07 -4.92
N TRP A 37 7.59 -4.56 -3.98
CA TRP A 37 6.30 -5.15 -3.65
C TRP A 37 5.34 -5.05 -4.83
N GLU A 38 5.22 -3.88 -5.46
CA GLU A 38 4.34 -3.68 -6.64
C GLU A 38 4.73 -4.61 -7.80
N GLU A 39 6.01 -4.70 -8.12
CA GLU A 39 6.52 -5.59 -9.17
C GLU A 39 6.20 -7.06 -8.86
N THR A 40 6.49 -7.49 -7.63
CA THR A 40 6.19 -8.86 -7.19
C THR A 40 4.69 -9.15 -7.27
N TRP A 41 3.85 -8.16 -6.98
CA TRP A 41 2.41 -8.28 -7.05
C TRP A 41 1.87 -8.31 -8.47
N GLY A 42 2.48 -7.54 -9.38
CA GLY A 42 2.20 -7.61 -10.82
C GLY A 42 2.48 -9.01 -11.38
N VAL A 43 3.66 -9.56 -11.10
CA VAL A 43 4.03 -10.93 -11.54
C VAL A 43 3.04 -11.99 -11.04
N GLU A 44 2.59 -11.88 -9.79
CA GLU A 44 1.60 -12.79 -9.23
C GLU A 44 0.22 -12.64 -9.87
N ALA A 45 -0.20 -11.41 -10.16
CA ALA A 45 -1.46 -11.12 -10.83
C ALA A 45 -1.47 -11.73 -12.24
N ASP A 46 -0.44 -11.48 -13.05
CA ASP A 46 -0.29 -12.03 -14.40
C ASP A 46 -0.31 -13.56 -14.39
N ARG A 47 0.40 -14.17 -13.43
CA ARG A 47 0.42 -15.62 -13.26
C ARG A 47 -0.98 -16.19 -12.98
N ARG A 48 -1.77 -15.51 -12.14
CA ARG A 48 -3.14 -15.95 -11.81
C ARG A 48 -4.09 -15.74 -12.98
N GLU A 49 -3.97 -14.64 -13.70
CA GLU A 49 -4.75 -14.38 -14.90
C GLU A 49 -4.49 -15.46 -15.97
N ALA A 50 -3.22 -15.78 -16.24
CA ALA A 50 -2.86 -16.86 -17.17
C ALA A 50 -3.42 -18.22 -16.75
N ARG A 51 -3.42 -18.52 -15.45
CA ARG A 51 -4.02 -19.76 -14.91
C ARG A 51 -5.54 -19.79 -15.10
N LEU A 52 -6.23 -18.68 -14.83
CA LEU A 52 -7.68 -18.57 -15.00
C LEU A 52 -8.09 -18.65 -16.47
N ALA A 53 -7.26 -18.13 -17.38
CA ALA A 53 -7.48 -18.27 -18.83
C ALA A 53 -7.40 -19.73 -19.30
N GLN A 54 -6.56 -20.56 -18.65
CA GLN A 54 -6.43 -21.99 -18.94
C GLN A 54 -7.58 -22.82 -18.35
N ASP A 55 -8.06 -22.45 -17.16
CA ASP A 55 -9.15 -23.15 -16.46
C ASP A 55 -10.11 -22.17 -15.77
N PRO A 56 -11.19 -21.76 -16.48
CA PRO A 56 -12.19 -20.84 -15.95
C PRO A 56 -13.01 -21.40 -14.78
N GLN A 57 -12.95 -22.71 -14.49
CA GLN A 57 -13.68 -23.28 -13.35
C GLN A 57 -13.03 -22.93 -12.00
N GLN A 58 -11.81 -22.37 -12.02
CA GLN A 58 -11.12 -21.89 -10.82
C GLN A 58 -11.60 -20.50 -10.33
N TRP A 59 -12.51 -19.85 -11.08
CA TRP A 59 -13.14 -18.62 -10.61
C TRP A 59 -13.97 -18.89 -9.36
N VAL A 60 -13.69 -18.13 -8.31
CA VAL A 60 -14.50 -18.07 -7.09
C VAL A 60 -15.13 -16.69 -6.98
N ASP A 61 -16.37 -16.66 -6.50
CA ASP A 61 -17.06 -15.41 -6.22
C ASP A 61 -16.24 -14.55 -5.23
N GLY A 62 -16.13 -13.25 -5.51
CA GLY A 62 -15.27 -12.34 -4.75
C GLY A 62 -15.68 -12.21 -3.28
N GLN A 63 -16.98 -12.24 -2.98
CA GLN A 63 -17.46 -12.18 -1.60
C GLN A 63 -17.12 -13.47 -0.85
N GLN A 64 -17.28 -14.62 -1.51
CA GLN A 64 -16.90 -15.92 -0.96
C GLN A 64 -15.38 -15.99 -0.70
N ALA A 65 -14.56 -15.55 -1.65
CA ALA A 65 -13.11 -15.52 -1.51
C ALA A 65 -12.66 -14.64 -0.32
N LEU A 66 -13.25 -13.44 -0.19
CA LEU A 66 -12.94 -12.53 0.92
C LEU A 66 -13.37 -13.09 2.27
N ALA A 67 -14.55 -13.72 2.34
CA ALA A 67 -15.05 -14.37 3.55
C ALA A 67 -14.10 -15.51 4.00
N GLN A 68 -13.63 -16.34 3.06
CA GLN A 68 -12.67 -17.41 3.34
C GLN A 68 -11.32 -16.85 3.81
N ALA A 69 -10.80 -15.80 3.16
CA ALA A 69 -9.54 -15.17 3.55
C ALA A 69 -9.61 -14.62 4.99
N ARG A 70 -10.68 -13.90 5.34
CA ARG A 70 -10.90 -13.38 6.69
C ARG A 70 -11.01 -14.49 7.74
N ALA A 71 -11.67 -15.59 7.40
CA ALA A 71 -11.80 -16.73 8.32
C ALA A 71 -10.45 -17.39 8.66
N ARG A 72 -9.45 -17.29 7.76
CA ARG A 72 -8.09 -17.83 7.95
C ARG A 72 -7.14 -16.91 8.73
N LEU A 73 -7.50 -15.63 8.89
CA LEU A 73 -6.71 -14.64 9.63
C LEU A 73 -7.07 -14.60 11.13
N LYS A 74 -7.74 -15.64 11.64
CA LYS A 74 -8.02 -15.81 13.07
C LYS A 74 -6.79 -16.26 13.84
#